data_AF-A0A2E9KXY8-F1
#
_entry.id   AF-A0A2E9KXY8-F1
#
_cell.length_a   1.000
_cell.length_b   1.000
_cell.length_c   1.000
_cell.angle_alpha   90.00
_cell.angle_beta   90.00
_cell.angle_gamma   90.00
#
_symmetry.space_group_name_H-M   'P 1'
#
loop_
_entity.id
_entity.type
_entity.pdbx_description
1 polymer ?
#
loop_
_entity_poly.entity_id
_entity_poly.type
_entity_poly.pdbx_seq_one_letter_code
_entity_poly.pdbx_strand_id
1 'polypeptide(L)'
;MNSYTFRRQNYFVFKVDHDPVMPSVHFLWGKFDFRAILERTEESKAVAQPDRGFRNESDQYFVLKSLQNLYRMEWYEFVRPTAHGLQLEETLWQNNGKSHYVEYPQDLQDVACSICAVEMDLNPLQPVELA
;
A
#
# COMPACT_ATOMS: atom_id res chain seq x y z
N MET A 1 13.33 -12.23 -0.28
CA MET A 1 13.31 -10.77 -0.46
C MET A 1 13.05 -10.55 -1.94
N ASN A 2 11.84 -10.10 -2.27
CA ASN A 2 11.40 -9.94 -3.66
C ASN A 2 11.59 -8.48 -4.08
N SER A 3 11.89 -8.25 -5.35
CA SER A 3 12.06 -6.91 -5.92
C SER A 3 11.02 -6.65 -6.99
N TYR A 4 10.46 -5.45 -6.99
CA TYR A 4 9.46 -5.00 -7.94
C TYR A 4 9.94 -3.71 -8.60
N THR A 5 9.67 -3.57 -9.89
CA THR A 5 9.96 -2.34 -10.63
C THR A 5 8.69 -1.81 -11.24
N PHE A 6 8.29 -0.60 -10.83
CA PHE A 6 7.13 0.11 -11.36
C PHE A 6 7.57 1.52 -11.76
N ARG A 7 7.22 1.99 -12.96
CA ARG A 7 7.62 3.32 -13.48
C ARG A 7 9.10 3.67 -13.26
N ARG A 8 9.99 2.69 -13.45
CA ARG A 8 11.47 2.79 -13.24
C ARG A 8 11.89 3.05 -11.79
N GLN A 9 10.97 2.93 -10.84
CA GLN A 9 11.22 2.91 -9.40
C GLN A 9 11.32 1.47 -8.92
N ASN A 10 12.29 1.20 -8.05
CA ASN A 10 12.52 -0.13 -7.50
C ASN A 10 12.03 -0.20 -6.05
N TYR A 11 11.31 -1.28 -5.75
CA TYR A 11 10.74 -1.59 -4.44
C TYR A 11 11.23 -2.96 -3.98
N PHE A 12 11.42 -3.12 -2.68
CA PHE A 12 11.93 -4.36 -2.10
C PHE A 12 11.06 -4.84 -0.95
N VAL A 13 10.46 -6.01 -1.08
CA VAL A 13 9.68 -6.64 0.00
C VAL A 13 10.63 -7.41 0.91
N PHE A 14 10.61 -7.07 2.19
CA PHE A 14 11.49 -7.67 3.19
C PHE A 14 10.76 -8.41 4.31
N LYS A 15 9.44 -8.21 4.47
CA LYS A 15 8.62 -8.98 5.40
C LYS A 15 7.17 -9.05 4.90
N VAL A 16 6.58 -10.24 5.04
CA VAL A 16 5.15 -10.51 4.81
C VAL A 16 4.59 -11.15 6.08
N ASP A 17 3.45 -10.66 6.55
CA ASP A 17 2.76 -11.15 7.74
C ASP A 17 1.36 -11.63 7.34
N HIS A 18 1.10 -12.94 7.46
CA HIS A 18 -0.15 -13.57 7.06
C HIS A 18 -1.16 -13.67 8.22
N ASP A 19 -1.18 -12.68 9.12
CA ASP A 19 -2.22 -12.59 10.15
C ASP A 19 -3.62 -12.76 9.52
N PRO A 20 -4.48 -13.64 10.06
CA PRO A 20 -5.75 -14.00 9.43
C PRO A 20 -6.79 -12.87 9.44
N VAL A 21 -6.55 -11.79 10.20
CA VAL A 21 -7.44 -10.64 10.33
C VAL A 21 -6.84 -9.39 9.67
N MET A 22 -5.56 -9.11 9.94
CA MET A 22 -4.85 -7.93 9.44
C MET A 22 -3.49 -8.29 8.82
N PRO A 23 -3.48 -9.00 7.67
CA PRO A 23 -2.23 -9.34 7.02
C PRO A 23 -1.51 -8.08 6.54
N SER A 24 -0.18 -8.11 6.47
CA SER A 24 0.60 -6.94 6.07
C SER A 24 1.83 -7.29 5.23
N VAL A 25 2.20 -6.36 4.34
CA VAL A 25 3.43 -6.43 3.55
C VAL A 25 4.30 -5.22 3.87
N HIS A 26 5.55 -5.49 4.23
CA HIS A 26 6.56 -4.46 4.45
C HIS A 26 7.51 -4.39 3.27
N PHE A 27 7.70 -3.17 2.76
CA PHE A 27 8.51 -2.92 1.58
C PHE A 27 9.28 -1.61 1.67
N LEU A 28 10.38 -1.54 0.93
CA LEU A 28 11.23 -0.35 0.81
C LEU A 28 11.03 0.33 -0.53
N TRP A 29 11.11 1.66 -0.55
CA TRP A 29 11.44 2.44 -1.73
C TRP A 29 12.61 3.37 -1.40
N GLY A 30 13.74 3.21 -2.09
CA GLY A 30 14.98 3.89 -1.72
C GLY A 30 15.40 3.57 -0.27
N LYS A 31 15.29 4.56 0.62
CA LYS A 31 15.59 4.44 2.07
C LYS A 31 14.35 4.46 2.96
N PHE A 32 13.16 4.55 2.37
CA PHE A 32 11.91 4.71 3.09
C PHE A 32 11.26 3.35 3.30
N ASP A 33 10.83 3.11 4.54
CA ASP A 33 10.17 1.88 4.95
C ASP A 33 8.67 2.09 4.99
N PHE A 34 7.96 1.21 4.31
CA PHE A 34 6.52 1.20 4.21
C PHE A 34 5.94 -0.12 4.71
N ARG A 35 4.74 -0.05 5.27
CA ARG A 35 3.90 -1.22 5.47
C ARG A 35 2.50 -0.97 4.93
N ALA A 36 2.05 -1.90 4.11
CA ALA A 36 0.67 -1.99 3.65
C ALA A 36 -0.05 -2.99 4.56
N ILE A 37 -1.14 -2.56 5.19
CA ILE A 37 -1.95 -3.38 6.09
C ILE A 37 -3.29 -3.61 5.39
N LEU A 38 -3.60 -4.87 5.19
CA LEU A 38 -4.87 -5.32 4.66
C LEU A 38 -5.83 -5.60 5.82
N GLU A 39 -7.13 -5.59 5.53
CA GLU A 39 -8.17 -6.06 6.44
C GLU A 39 -9.07 -7.03 5.69
N ARG A 40 -9.25 -8.22 6.27
CA ARG A 40 -10.27 -9.16 5.80
C ARG A 40 -11.66 -8.56 6.05
N THR A 41 -12.50 -8.56 5.02
CA THR A 41 -13.77 -7.83 5.05
C THR A 41 -14.88 -8.59 4.31
N GLU A 42 -16.08 -8.02 4.32
CA GLU A 42 -17.23 -8.52 3.56
C GLU A 42 -17.16 -8.01 2.11
N GLU A 43 -17.73 -8.78 1.17
CA GLU A 43 -17.80 -8.42 -0.25
C GLU A 43 -18.33 -7.01 -0.47
N SER A 44 -19.43 -6.65 0.20
CA SER A 44 -20.08 -5.34 0.08
C SER A 44 -19.12 -4.17 0.39
N LYS A 45 -18.20 -4.35 1.35
CA LYS A 45 -17.22 -3.34 1.75
C LYS A 45 -16.03 -3.28 0.80
N ALA A 46 -15.61 -4.42 0.25
CA ALA A 46 -14.53 -4.48 -0.73
C ALA A 46 -14.98 -3.91 -2.08
N VAL A 47 -16.17 -4.28 -2.55
CA VAL A 47 -16.76 -3.77 -3.81
C VAL A 47 -17.07 -2.27 -3.74
N ALA A 48 -17.34 -1.73 -2.55
CA ALA A 48 -17.48 -0.27 -2.36
C ALA A 48 -16.15 0.50 -2.51
N GLN A 49 -15.00 -0.19 -2.51
CA GLN A 49 -13.65 0.38 -2.57
C GLN A 49 -12.77 -0.43 -3.54
N PRO A 50 -13.17 -0.54 -4.82
CA PRO A 50 -12.59 -1.51 -5.75
C PRO A 50 -11.14 -1.18 -6.13
N ASP A 51 -10.74 0.09 -6.04
CA ASP A 51 -9.38 0.61 -6.24
C ASP A 51 -8.36 0.03 -5.25
N ARG A 52 -8.85 -0.37 -4.08
CA ARG A 52 -8.04 -0.92 -2.99
C ARG A 52 -8.58 -2.23 -2.44
N GLY A 53 -9.47 -2.87 -3.18
CA GLY A 53 -10.14 -4.11 -2.83
C GLY A 53 -9.52 -5.31 -3.54
N PHE A 54 -9.55 -6.46 -2.87
CA PHE A 54 -8.99 -7.70 -3.37
C PHE A 54 -9.90 -8.89 -3.06
N ARG A 55 -9.70 -9.98 -3.80
CA ARG A 55 -10.29 -11.29 -3.55
C ARG A 55 -9.25 -12.40 -3.69
N ASN A 56 -9.20 -13.34 -2.76
CA ASN A 56 -8.35 -14.53 -2.90
C ASN A 56 -9.07 -15.68 -3.65
N GLU A 57 -8.36 -16.79 -3.90
CA GLU A 57 -8.93 -17.96 -4.59
C GLU A 57 -10.08 -18.64 -3.83
N SER A 58 -10.22 -18.39 -2.53
CA SER A 58 -11.28 -18.92 -1.67
C SER A 58 -12.49 -17.97 -1.54
N ASP A 59 -12.62 -17.00 -2.43
CA ASP A 59 -13.67 -15.95 -2.41
C ASP A 59 -13.72 -15.14 -1.10
N GLN A 60 -12.59 -15.03 -0.39
CA GLN A 60 -12.45 -14.12 0.73
C GLN A 60 -12.02 -12.74 0.24
N TYR A 61 -12.64 -11.71 0.81
CA TYR A 61 -12.42 -10.33 0.42
C TYR A 61 -11.51 -9.60 1.39
N PHE A 62 -10.67 -8.73 0.83
CA PHE A 62 -9.73 -7.89 1.57
C PHE A 62 -9.77 -6.47 1.04
N VAL A 63 -9.40 -5.51 1.86
CA VAL A 63 -9.14 -4.13 1.45
C VAL A 63 -7.81 -3.65 2.01
N LEU A 64 -7.10 -2.79 1.28
CA LEU A 64 -6.00 -2.03 1.85
C LEU A 64 -6.57 -1.04 2.87
N LYS A 65 -6.40 -1.39 4.15
CA LYS A 65 -6.90 -0.60 5.27
C LYS A 65 -6.01 0.60 5.54
N SER A 66 -4.70 0.38 5.50
CA SER A 66 -3.72 1.41 5.86
C SER A 66 -2.44 1.24 5.06
N LEU A 67 -1.93 2.34 4.53
CA LEU A 67 -0.57 2.43 4.02
C LEU A 67 0.22 3.32 4.98
N GLN A 68 1.34 2.83 5.49
CA GLN A 68 2.09 3.53 6.52
C GLN A 68 3.56 3.67 6.14
N ASN A 69 4.17 4.78 6.54
CA ASN A 69 5.58 5.08 6.36
C ASN A 69 6.27 5.22 7.72
N LEU A 70 7.44 4.59 7.87
CA LEU A 70 8.25 4.71 9.08
C LEU A 70 9.09 5.99 9.01
N TYR A 71 8.79 6.93 9.90
CA TYR A 71 9.55 8.18 10.05
C TYR A 71 9.89 8.41 11.52
N ARG A 72 11.18 8.62 11.82
CA ARG A 72 11.69 8.83 13.20
C ARG A 72 11.22 7.75 14.20
N MET A 73 11.26 6.49 13.79
CA MET A 73 10.82 5.32 14.58
C MET A 73 9.32 5.29 14.91
N GLU A 74 8.52 6.12 14.24
CA GLU A 74 7.05 6.15 14.37
C GLU A 74 6.42 5.85 13.01
N TRP A 75 5.33 5.08 13.00
CA TRP A 75 4.56 4.80 11.78
C TRP A 75 3.56 5.92 11.53
N TYR A 76 3.65 6.60 10.39
CA TYR A 76 2.66 7.58 9.95
C TYR A 76 1.77 6.95 8.90
N GLU A 77 0.48 7.24 8.94
CA GLU A 77 -0.51 6.73 8.01
C GLU A 77 -0.72 7.71 6.86
N PHE A 78 -0.80 7.19 5.64
CA PHE A 78 -1.06 7.96 4.43
C PHE A 78 -2.44 8.61 4.53
N VAL A 79 -2.51 9.91 4.23
CA VAL A 79 -3.78 10.66 4.23
C VAL A 79 -4.18 11.03 2.81
N ARG A 80 -3.32 11.76 2.10
CA ARG A 80 -3.57 12.24 0.72
C ARG A 80 -2.32 12.87 0.09
N PRO A 81 -2.29 13.00 -1.24
CA PRO A 81 -1.41 13.95 -1.92
C PRO A 81 -1.75 15.40 -1.53
N THR A 82 -0.73 16.25 -1.46
CA THR A 82 -0.85 17.69 -1.16
C THR A 82 -0.33 18.59 -2.27
N ALA A 83 0.59 18.10 -3.10
CA ALA A 83 1.05 18.78 -4.31
C ALA A 83 1.49 17.77 -5.38
N HIS A 84 1.10 17.98 -6.64
CA HIS A 84 1.42 17.09 -7.74
C HIS A 84 2.73 17.52 -8.43
N GLY A 85 3.68 16.59 -8.56
CA GLY A 85 4.84 16.74 -9.44
C GLY A 85 4.67 15.96 -10.75
N LEU A 86 5.78 15.61 -11.42
CA LEU A 86 5.75 14.74 -12.60
C LEU A 86 6.01 13.26 -12.27
N GLN A 87 6.95 12.99 -11.37
CA GLN A 87 7.35 11.63 -10.97
C GLN A 87 7.12 11.38 -9.48
N LEU A 88 7.30 12.42 -8.67
CA LEU A 88 7.00 12.43 -7.26
C LEU A 88 5.81 13.37 -7.00
N GLU A 89 5.12 13.16 -5.89
CA GLU A 89 4.16 14.10 -5.34
C GLU A 89 4.42 14.28 -3.85
N GLU A 90 4.16 15.49 -3.36
CA GLU A 90 4.15 15.74 -1.93
C GLU A 90 2.91 15.05 -1.36
N THR A 91 3.10 14.32 -0.26
CA THR A 91 2.06 13.55 0.42
C THR A 91 2.01 13.90 1.89
N LEU A 92 0.80 13.92 2.45
CA LEU A 92 0.56 14.09 3.88
C LEU A 92 0.41 12.73 4.54
N TRP A 93 1.18 12.54 5.61
CA TRP A 93 1.09 11.39 6.50
C TRP A 93 0.84 11.85 7.93
N GLN A 94 0.09 11.08 8.72
CA GLN A 94 -0.29 11.47 10.08
C GLN A 94 -0.06 10.37 11.12
N ASN A 95 0.34 10.80 12.32
CA ASN A 95 0.41 9.95 13.51
C ASN A 95 0.09 10.81 14.75
N ASN A 96 -0.97 10.47 15.50
CA ASN A 96 -1.32 11.10 16.77
C ASN A 96 -1.32 12.65 16.71
N GLY A 97 -1.92 13.22 15.66
CA GLY A 97 -2.00 14.67 15.43
C GLY A 97 -0.74 15.31 14.84
N LYS A 98 0.37 14.57 14.71
CA LYS A 98 1.58 15.02 14.01
C LYS A 98 1.39 14.84 12.50
N SER A 99 1.81 15.84 11.72
CA SER A 99 1.81 15.78 10.25
C SER A 99 3.24 15.62 9.72
N HIS A 100 3.41 14.75 8.74
CA HIS A 100 4.64 14.52 8.02
C HIS A 100 4.38 14.72 6.52
N TYR A 101 4.99 15.76 5.95
CA TYR A 101 4.96 16.05 4.53
C TYR A 101 6.24 15.56 3.87
N VAL A 102 6.12 14.82 2.78
CA VAL A 102 7.26 14.18 2.11
C VAL A 102 6.90 13.82 0.67
N GLU A 103 7.90 13.88 -0.22
CA GLU A 103 7.74 13.52 -1.63
C GLU A 103 7.96 12.02 -1.85
N TYR A 104 6.94 11.36 -2.42
CA TYR A 104 6.96 9.94 -2.78
C TYR A 104 6.48 9.73 -4.21
N PRO A 105 6.70 8.54 -4.81
CA PRO A 105 6.12 8.20 -6.11
C PRO A 105 4.61 8.38 -6.12
N GLN A 106 4.06 8.93 -7.20
CA GLN A 106 2.63 9.26 -7.33
C GLN A 106 1.69 8.06 -7.28
N ASP A 107 2.22 6.89 -7.59
CA ASP A 107 1.52 5.62 -7.65
C ASP A 107 1.78 4.78 -6.41
N LEU A 108 2.25 5.36 -5.29
CA LEU A 108 2.68 4.58 -4.13
C LEU A 108 1.57 3.68 -3.57
N GLN A 109 0.31 4.14 -3.54
CA GLN A 109 -0.82 3.32 -3.11
C GLN A 109 -1.09 2.17 -4.11
N ASP A 110 -1.06 2.45 -5.40
CA ASP A 110 -1.25 1.46 -6.46
C ASP A 110 -0.14 0.41 -6.48
N VAL A 111 1.11 0.84 -6.27
CA VAL A 111 2.27 -0.03 -6.07
C VAL A 111 2.10 -0.88 -4.83
N ALA A 112 1.66 -0.31 -3.70
CA ALA A 112 1.40 -1.06 -2.48
C ALA A 112 0.32 -2.12 -2.72
N CYS A 113 -0.77 -1.77 -3.41
CA CYS A 113 -1.82 -2.71 -3.79
C CYS A 113 -1.27 -3.84 -4.70
N SER A 114 -0.43 -3.51 -5.67
CA SER A 114 0.14 -4.49 -6.61
C SER A 114 1.12 -5.44 -5.91
N ILE A 115 1.95 -4.92 -5.01
CA ILE A 115 2.83 -5.72 -4.16
C ILE A 115 2.00 -6.64 -3.26
N CYS A 116 0.96 -6.12 -2.60
CA CYS A 116 0.05 -6.92 -1.78
C CYS A 116 -0.64 -8.02 -2.58
N ALA A 117 -1.11 -7.74 -3.79
CA ALA A 117 -1.75 -8.72 -4.66
C ALA A 117 -0.82 -9.91 -4.93
N VAL A 118 0.45 -9.65 -5.25
CA VAL A 118 1.42 -10.71 -5.54
C VAL A 118 1.87 -11.44 -4.27
N GLU A 119 2.24 -10.72 -3.22
CA GLU A 119 2.82 -11.33 -2.00
C GLU A 119 1.79 -12.07 -1.13
N MET A 120 0.49 -11.86 -1.37
CA MET A 120 -0.61 -12.46 -0.61
C MET A 120 -1.53 -13.35 -1.45
N ASP A 121 -1.16 -13.64 -2.70
CA ASP A 121 -1.96 -14.42 -3.65
C ASP A 121 -3.41 -13.88 -3.80
N LEU A 122 -3.53 -12.56 -3.97
CA LEU A 122 -4.81 -11.87 -4.11
C LEU A 122 -5.02 -11.34 -5.53
N ASN A 123 -6.27 -11.37 -5.96
CA ASN A 123 -6.71 -10.76 -7.20
C ASN A 123 -7.32 -9.38 -6.90
N PRO A 124 -6.78 -8.28 -7.47
CA PRO A 124 -7.39 -6.96 -7.36
C PRO A 124 -8.81 -6.95 -7.93
N LEU A 125 -9.74 -6.24 -7.27
CA LEU A 125 -11.11 -6.06 -7.77
C LEU A 125 -11.17 -5.11 -8.97
N GLN A 126 -10.22 -4.18 -9.04
CA GLN A 126 -10.00 -3.33 -10.20
C GLN A 126 -8.56 -3.52 -10.70
N PRO A 127 -8.32 -3.53 -12.03
CA PRO A 127 -6.97 -3.56 -12.55
C PRO A 127 -6.16 -2.36 -12.05
N VAL A 128 -4.93 -2.61 -11.61
CA VAL A 128 -4.00 -1.53 -11.26
C VAL A 128 -3.23 -1.14 -12.52
N GLU A 129 -3.48 0.07 -13.05
CA GLU A 129 -2.80 0.59 -14.24
C GLU A 129 -1.47 1.27 -13.88
N LEU A 130 -0.43 0.48 -13.66
CA LEU A 130 0.93 0.98 -13.46
C LEU A 130 1.65 1.14 -14.82
N ALA A 131 1.24 2.16 -15.59
CA ALA A 131 1.85 2.50 -16.89
C ALA A 131 3.18 3.24 -16.76
#